data_AF-A0A226CV14-F1
#
_entry.id   AF-A0A226CV14-F1
#
_cell.length_a   1.000
_cell.length_b   1.000
_cell.length_c   1.000
_cell.angle_alpha   90.00
_cell.angle_beta   90.00
_cell.angle_gamma   90.00
#
_symmetry.space_group_name_H-M   'P 1'
#
loop_
_entity.id
_entity.type
_entity.pdbx_description
1 polymer ?
#
loop_
_entity_poly.entity_id
_entity_poly.type
_entity_poly.pdbx_seq_one_letter_code
_entity_poly.pdbx_strand_id
1 'polypeptide(L)'
;MGNSLSFIESEKLTWIDHVITFDETVRQANLTTLQSSFLPGSAILLAYQDRKFNSVPYQHWFITDGQYFLEFGSPSDLYNARVQINTVPRSPFQIETQGSVDDSTRDRIFQVLGMCNYSLCIRNCEHVANYIFRGRWVSFQMEEGGVLKNTFRRFIVDDNLRKVNAFPSTIRPDVFSEGKGKRMYSFISNHYNATQFNYFLDHNEDTYNILVIGPTGAGKSHLINIFFNQPVTASFVSHKSVTKEMCFIKGTGSVFNLKTRRYEDKKIVVADTVGLCDTEWDDAKIVSMIKGRVSSNFRYIDAVFVVFRADRLLKEHVKNIRIIMEWLGYSRRNQHLKFLFVGTFAENLTEVDVERLRGEAVEILGLKVTKRDVPDARIGSDDENDAAQEEANNNAVCPRLTTYDSLVYTGFPPEVTLNDLGRRRVERSWDLLQPLLLLHPGEALQAYSLIVEGDAPARIGIPNWWNKCAIL
;
A
#
# COMPACT_ATOMS: atom_id res chain seq x y z
N MET A 1 -28.02 42.10 7.06
CA MET A 1 -28.30 40.65 6.99
C MET A 1 -27.01 39.97 6.56
N GLY A 2 -26.35 39.24 7.46
CA GLY A 2 -25.11 38.54 7.09
C GLY A 2 -25.44 37.39 6.15
N ASN A 3 -24.76 37.29 5.01
CA ASN A 3 -24.86 36.13 4.15
C ASN A 3 -24.33 34.91 4.90
N SER A 4 -25.23 34.07 5.43
CA SER A 4 -24.84 32.76 5.94
C SER A 4 -24.25 31.96 4.78
N LEU A 5 -23.01 31.52 4.94
CA LEU A 5 -22.38 30.61 3.98
C LEU A 5 -23.29 29.39 3.77
N SER A 6 -23.37 28.91 2.54
CA SER A 6 -24.04 27.65 2.27
C SER A 6 -23.34 26.52 3.02
N PHE A 7 -24.09 25.46 3.36
CA PHE A 7 -23.52 24.28 4.01
C PHE A 7 -22.28 23.71 3.27
N ILE A 8 -22.29 23.72 1.94
CA ILE A 8 -21.15 23.28 1.12
C ILE A 8 -19.94 24.19 1.27
N GLU A 9 -20.14 25.50 1.37
CA GLU A 9 -19.05 26.45 1.61
C GLU A 9 -18.48 26.29 3.02
N SER A 10 -19.33 26.08 4.03
CA SER A 10 -18.88 25.74 5.39
C SER A 10 -18.04 24.47 5.41
N GLU A 11 -18.49 23.40 4.72
CA GLU A 11 -17.72 22.17 4.61
C GLU A 11 -16.36 22.40 3.92
N LYS A 12 -16.32 23.19 2.83
CA LYS A 12 -15.08 23.50 2.10
C LYS A 12 -14.02 24.15 2.97
N LEU A 13 -14.42 25.03 3.90
CA LEU A 13 -13.50 25.68 4.83
C LEU A 13 -12.81 24.68 5.76
N THR A 14 -13.43 23.53 6.01
CA THR A 14 -12.82 22.46 6.84
C THR A 14 -11.73 21.69 6.11
N TRP A 15 -11.59 21.81 4.79
CA TRP A 15 -10.66 21.00 3.99
C TRP A 15 -9.23 21.55 3.90
N ILE A 16 -9.02 22.80 4.32
CA ILE A 16 -7.77 23.54 4.14
C ILE A 16 -6.60 22.77 4.75
N ASP A 17 -6.66 22.51 6.05
CA ASP A 17 -5.60 21.80 6.77
C ASP A 17 -6.04 20.40 7.17
N HIS A 18 -5.23 19.40 6.84
CA HIS A 18 -5.43 18.01 7.26
C HIS A 18 -4.66 17.70 8.54
N VAL A 19 -4.97 18.47 9.58
CA VAL A 19 -4.37 18.48 10.91
C VAL A 19 -5.51 18.23 11.90
N ILE A 20 -5.28 17.57 13.03
CA ILE A 20 -6.25 17.52 14.13
C ILE A 20 -6.03 18.72 15.04
N THR A 21 -7.12 19.44 15.34
CA THR A 21 -7.13 20.48 16.37
C THR A 21 -7.91 19.98 17.58
N PHE A 22 -7.55 20.47 18.76
CA PHE A 22 -8.13 20.04 20.02
C PHE A 22 -8.83 21.18 20.74
N ASP A 23 -9.94 20.85 21.40
CA ASP A 23 -10.52 21.63 22.48
C ASP A 23 -9.91 21.10 23.79
N GLU A 24 -8.94 21.84 24.32
CA GLU A 24 -8.14 21.36 25.46
C GLU A 24 -8.99 21.22 26.73
N THR A 25 -10.01 22.05 26.90
CA THR A 25 -10.94 21.94 28.02
C THR A 25 -11.73 20.64 27.94
N VAL A 26 -12.32 20.33 26.78
CA VAL A 26 -13.03 19.06 26.57
C VAL A 26 -12.07 17.88 26.68
N ARG A 27 -10.86 17.98 26.13
CA ARG A 27 -9.84 16.92 26.20
C ARG A 27 -9.53 16.57 27.65
N GLN A 28 -9.18 17.55 28.50
CA GLN A 28 -8.82 17.30 29.90
C GLN A 28 -9.96 16.67 30.71
N ALA A 29 -11.19 17.14 30.55
CA ALA A 29 -12.36 16.54 31.21
C ALA A 29 -12.56 15.07 30.81
N ASN A 30 -12.37 14.75 29.54
CA ASN A 30 -12.52 13.40 29.03
C ASN A 30 -11.34 12.49 29.37
N LEU A 31 -10.12 13.03 29.54
CA LEU A 31 -8.96 12.25 29.99
C LEU A 31 -9.17 11.67 31.38
N THR A 32 -9.79 12.43 32.29
CA THR A 32 -10.20 11.92 33.61
C THR A 32 -11.22 10.79 33.47
N THR A 33 -12.21 10.94 32.58
CA THR A 33 -13.22 9.90 32.33
C THR A 33 -12.59 8.63 31.74
N LEU A 34 -11.62 8.77 30.83
CA LEU A 34 -10.88 7.66 30.22
C LEU A 34 -10.10 6.84 31.26
N GLN A 35 -9.73 7.38 32.42
CA GLN A 35 -9.08 6.59 33.47
C GLN A 35 -9.99 5.51 34.07
N SER A 36 -11.31 5.68 33.98
CA SER A 36 -12.31 4.77 34.55
C SER A 36 -13.23 4.11 33.51
N SER A 37 -13.07 4.45 32.24
CA SER A 37 -13.84 3.90 31.10
C SER A 37 -12.89 3.23 30.10
N PHE A 38 -13.43 2.34 29.26
CA PHE A 38 -12.65 1.63 28.23
C PHE A 38 -11.35 1.01 28.80
N LEU A 39 -11.49 0.21 29.86
CA LEU A 39 -10.34 -0.42 30.52
C LEU A 39 -9.76 -1.55 29.66
N PRO A 40 -8.44 -1.83 29.70
CA PRO A 40 -7.86 -2.96 28.98
C PRO A 40 -8.60 -4.29 29.28
N GLY A 41 -8.88 -5.05 28.24
CA GLY A 41 -9.66 -6.29 28.28
C GLY A 41 -11.18 -6.11 28.25
N SER A 42 -11.71 -4.89 28.44
CA SER A 42 -13.15 -4.65 28.32
C SER A 42 -13.64 -4.82 26.88
N ALA A 43 -14.88 -5.27 26.71
CA ALA A 43 -15.50 -5.41 25.39
C ALA A 43 -15.82 -4.02 24.83
N ILE A 44 -15.59 -3.84 23.52
CA ILE A 44 -15.98 -2.64 22.79
C ILE A 44 -16.72 -2.99 21.51
N LEU A 45 -17.63 -2.11 21.13
CA LEU A 45 -18.43 -2.19 19.93
C LEU A 45 -18.09 -1.00 19.03
N LEU A 46 -17.92 -1.27 17.74
CA LEU A 46 -18.00 -0.27 16.68
C LEU A 46 -19.45 -0.25 16.19
N ALA A 47 -20.11 0.89 16.33
CA ALA A 47 -21.53 1.03 16.06
C ALA A 47 -21.83 2.32 15.30
N TYR A 48 -23.02 2.40 14.72
CA TYR A 48 -23.49 3.60 14.04
C TYR A 48 -25.01 3.80 14.12
N GLN A 49 -25.41 5.05 13.87
CA GLN A 49 -26.81 5.45 13.69
C GLN A 49 -26.97 6.26 12.40
N ASP A 50 -28.05 6.01 11.66
CA ASP A 50 -28.39 6.86 10.52
C ASP A 50 -28.84 8.25 11.00
N ARG A 51 -28.23 9.29 10.45
CA ARG A 51 -28.48 10.70 10.78
C ARG A 51 -28.61 11.51 9.50
N LYS A 52 -29.06 12.76 9.67
CA LYS A 52 -29.11 13.75 8.60
C LYS A 52 -28.55 15.07 9.12
N PHE A 53 -27.74 15.74 8.31
CA PHE A 53 -27.28 17.10 8.57
C PHE A 53 -27.51 17.94 7.31
N ASN A 54 -28.28 19.02 7.41
CA ASN A 54 -28.69 19.85 6.26
C ASN A 54 -29.20 19.02 5.07
N SER A 55 -30.06 18.03 5.36
CA SER A 55 -30.62 17.07 4.39
C SER A 55 -29.64 16.07 3.79
N VAL A 56 -28.35 16.11 4.13
CA VAL A 56 -27.38 15.09 3.74
C VAL A 56 -27.50 13.90 4.69
N PRO A 57 -27.90 12.71 4.21
CA PRO A 57 -27.88 11.50 5.01
C PRO A 57 -26.44 11.02 5.24
N TYR A 58 -26.17 10.55 6.45
CA TYR A 58 -24.88 9.94 6.80
C TYR A 58 -25.06 9.02 8.00
N GLN A 59 -24.12 8.09 8.16
CA GLN A 59 -24.00 7.25 9.34
C GLN A 59 -23.11 7.95 10.36
N HIS A 60 -23.66 8.19 11.55
CA HIS A 60 -22.92 8.68 12.69
C HIS A 60 -22.31 7.51 13.45
N TRP A 61 -20.99 7.35 13.33
CA TRP A 61 -20.23 6.25 13.90
C TRP A 61 -19.65 6.60 15.27
N PHE A 62 -19.59 5.61 16.16
CA PHE A 62 -19.07 5.75 17.52
C PHE A 62 -18.55 4.42 18.07
N ILE A 63 -17.77 4.52 19.16
CA ILE A 63 -17.29 3.38 19.94
C ILE A 63 -18.06 3.32 21.26
N THR A 64 -18.47 2.14 21.69
CA THR A 64 -19.14 1.98 22.99
C THR A 64 -18.81 0.66 23.67
N ASP A 65 -18.75 0.66 24.99
CA ASP A 65 -18.73 -0.55 25.85
C ASP A 65 -20.12 -0.87 26.43
N GLY A 66 -21.15 -0.16 25.98
CA GLY A 66 -22.53 -0.24 26.48
C GLY A 66 -22.85 0.78 27.57
N GLN A 67 -21.85 1.29 28.30
CA GLN A 67 -22.01 2.32 29.32
C GLN A 67 -21.54 3.69 28.82
N TYR A 68 -20.38 3.71 28.16
CA TYR A 68 -19.74 4.90 27.63
C TYR A 68 -19.81 4.91 26.10
N PHE A 69 -19.96 6.10 25.52
CA PHE A 69 -20.06 6.33 24.09
C PHE A 69 -18.99 7.37 23.69
N LEU A 70 -17.95 6.90 23.01
CA LEU A 70 -16.88 7.74 22.47
C LEU A 70 -17.22 8.11 21.02
N GLU A 71 -17.56 9.37 20.82
CA GLU A 71 -18.06 9.87 19.54
C GLU A 71 -17.77 11.36 19.36
N PHE A 72 -17.97 11.87 18.14
CA PHE A 72 -18.19 13.29 17.97
C PHE A 72 -19.55 13.64 18.57
N GLY A 73 -19.57 14.20 19.77
CA GLY A 73 -20.84 14.47 20.44
C GLY A 73 -21.66 15.54 19.73
N SER A 74 -22.84 15.81 20.29
CA SER A 74 -23.90 16.59 19.63
C SER A 74 -24.02 18.02 20.16
N PRO A 75 -23.28 19.01 19.65
CA PRO A 75 -23.85 20.32 19.44
C PRO A 75 -24.87 20.24 18.29
N SER A 76 -25.87 21.12 18.30
CA SER A 76 -26.78 21.33 17.15
C SER A 76 -26.05 21.71 15.85
N ASP A 77 -24.75 22.00 15.94
CA ASP A 77 -23.84 22.33 14.87
C ASP A 77 -22.73 21.28 14.77
N LEU A 78 -22.72 20.56 13.63
CA LEU A 78 -21.75 19.50 13.34
C LEU A 78 -20.30 20.02 13.33
N TYR A 79 -20.07 21.27 12.94
CA TYR A 79 -18.72 21.85 12.85
C TYR A 79 -18.16 22.28 14.20
N ASN A 80 -19.02 22.36 15.22
CA ASN A 80 -18.63 22.55 16.61
C ASN A 80 -18.54 21.22 17.37
N ALA A 81 -18.70 20.08 16.69
CA ALA A 81 -18.61 18.78 17.34
C ALA A 81 -17.21 18.54 17.92
N ARG A 82 -17.18 17.81 19.03
CA ARG A 82 -15.97 17.42 19.76
C ARG A 82 -15.97 15.93 19.99
N VAL A 83 -14.82 15.28 19.81
CA VAL A 83 -14.67 13.89 20.24
C VAL A 83 -14.67 13.83 21.77
N GLN A 84 -15.67 13.17 22.34
CA GLN A 84 -15.88 13.08 23.78
C GLN A 84 -16.50 11.74 24.19
N ILE A 85 -16.38 11.41 25.47
CA ILE A 85 -16.96 10.26 26.13
C ILE A 85 -18.27 10.70 26.78
N ASN A 86 -19.39 10.17 26.30
CA ASN A 86 -20.72 10.43 26.83
C ASN A 86 -21.23 9.20 27.58
N THR A 87 -22.10 9.41 28.57
CA THR A 87 -22.82 8.34 29.28
C THR A 87 -24.28 8.23 28.85
N VAL A 88 -24.76 9.18 28.03
CA VAL A 88 -26.14 9.17 27.53
C VAL A 88 -26.27 8.02 26.52
N PRO A 89 -27.13 7.02 26.78
CA PRO A 89 -27.29 5.89 25.88
C PRO A 89 -27.69 6.34 24.48
N ARG A 90 -27.14 5.68 23.46
CA ARG A 90 -27.65 5.74 22.09
C ARG A 90 -28.58 4.55 21.91
N SER A 91 -29.81 4.78 21.43
CA SER A 91 -30.71 3.69 21.03
C SER A 91 -31.80 4.24 20.12
N PRO A 92 -32.20 3.51 19.05
CA PRO A 92 -31.57 2.28 18.54
C PRO A 92 -30.28 2.58 17.76
N PHE A 93 -29.33 1.64 17.69
CA PHE A 93 -28.15 1.72 16.81
C PHE A 93 -27.81 0.36 16.22
N GLN A 94 -26.97 0.36 15.18
CA GLN A 94 -26.50 -0.84 14.51
C GLN A 94 -25.06 -1.14 14.95
N ILE A 95 -24.78 -2.42 15.24
CA ILE A 95 -23.43 -2.89 15.57
C ILE A 95 -22.79 -3.39 14.28
N GLU A 96 -21.64 -2.82 13.92
CA GLU A 96 -20.84 -3.30 12.78
C GLU A 96 -19.93 -4.46 13.23
N THR A 97 -19.23 -4.30 14.36
CA THR A 97 -18.27 -5.30 14.86
C THR A 97 -18.01 -5.13 16.35
N GLN A 98 -17.53 -6.21 16.98
CA GLN A 98 -17.13 -6.25 18.39
C GLN A 98 -15.65 -6.59 18.54
N GLY A 99 -15.01 -6.09 19.59
CA GLY A 99 -13.63 -6.34 19.94
C GLY A 99 -13.39 -6.15 21.44
N SER A 100 -12.13 -5.98 21.81
CA SER A 100 -11.70 -5.69 23.18
C SER A 100 -10.71 -4.52 23.19
N VAL A 101 -10.72 -3.71 24.26
CA VAL A 101 -9.71 -2.66 24.43
C VAL A 101 -8.36 -3.30 24.75
N ASP A 102 -7.35 -2.99 23.95
CA ASP A 102 -5.94 -3.17 24.28
C ASP A 102 -5.26 -1.81 24.50
N ASP A 103 -4.00 -1.82 24.92
CA ASP A 103 -3.23 -0.59 25.18
C ASP A 103 -3.16 0.30 23.94
N SER A 104 -2.97 -0.32 22.76
CA SER A 104 -2.94 0.40 21.49
C SER A 104 -4.27 1.08 21.17
N THR A 105 -5.40 0.44 21.43
CA THR A 105 -6.74 1.03 21.28
C THR A 105 -6.90 2.22 22.20
N ARG A 106 -6.48 2.09 23.46
CA ARG A 106 -6.56 3.15 24.45
C ARG A 106 -5.66 4.34 24.10
N ASP A 107 -4.46 4.10 23.58
CA ASP A 107 -3.56 5.15 23.07
C ASP A 107 -4.21 5.90 21.90
N ARG A 108 -4.89 5.19 20.99
CA ARG A 108 -5.62 5.84 19.89
C ARG A 108 -6.80 6.68 20.39
N ILE A 109 -7.53 6.23 21.42
CA ILE A 109 -8.56 7.04 22.09
C ILE A 109 -7.93 8.33 22.63
N PHE A 110 -6.82 8.21 23.36
CA PHE A 110 -6.10 9.35 23.91
C PHE A 110 -5.68 10.36 22.83
N GLN A 111 -5.23 9.88 21.67
CA GLN A 111 -4.77 10.76 20.59
C GLN A 111 -5.89 11.62 19.99
N VAL A 112 -7.12 11.09 19.87
CA VAL A 112 -8.25 11.80 19.23
C VAL A 112 -9.18 12.50 20.21
N LEU A 113 -9.05 12.27 21.51
CA LEU A 113 -9.91 12.87 22.52
C LEU A 113 -9.86 14.40 22.49
N GLY A 114 -11.02 15.04 22.53
CA GLY A 114 -11.16 16.49 22.42
C GLY A 114 -10.98 17.06 21.01
N MET A 115 -10.79 16.22 19.98
CA MET A 115 -10.68 16.68 18.59
C MET A 115 -11.89 17.52 18.17
N CYS A 116 -11.65 18.67 17.53
CA CYS A 116 -12.64 19.75 17.42
C CYS A 116 -12.88 20.31 16.01
N ASN A 117 -12.24 19.78 14.98
CA ASN A 117 -12.37 20.24 13.59
C ASN A 117 -12.98 19.18 12.67
N TYR A 118 -14.20 18.80 13.01
CA TYR A 118 -15.00 17.85 12.24
C TYR A 118 -15.11 18.28 10.76
N SER A 119 -15.01 17.31 9.87
CA SER A 119 -15.31 17.46 8.44
C SER A 119 -16.03 16.20 7.97
N LEU A 120 -17.13 16.34 7.22
CA LEU A 120 -17.82 15.19 6.64
C LEU A 120 -16.92 14.41 5.66
N CYS A 121 -15.99 15.10 5.00
CA CYS A 121 -15.14 14.49 3.97
C CYS A 121 -13.85 13.86 4.51
N ILE A 122 -13.08 14.58 5.33
CA ILE A 122 -11.70 14.19 5.62
C ILE A 122 -11.46 13.81 7.09
N ARG A 123 -12.39 14.14 7.98
CA ARG A 123 -12.24 13.94 9.44
C ARG A 123 -13.57 13.67 10.14
N ASN A 124 -14.39 12.81 9.54
CA ASN A 124 -15.72 12.52 10.05
C ASN A 124 -15.68 11.50 11.20
N CYS A 125 -16.85 11.20 11.76
CA CYS A 125 -16.98 10.25 12.86
C CYS A 125 -16.59 8.82 12.50
N GLU A 126 -16.74 8.40 11.24
CA GLU A 126 -16.33 7.07 10.80
C GLU A 126 -14.81 6.93 10.79
N HIS A 127 -14.08 7.97 10.34
CA HIS A 127 -12.62 7.98 10.39
C HIS A 127 -12.13 7.81 11.82
N VAL A 128 -12.67 8.59 12.77
CA VAL A 128 -12.27 8.53 14.18
C VAL A 128 -12.61 7.17 14.79
N ALA A 129 -13.82 6.64 14.55
CA ALA A 129 -14.22 5.35 15.07
C ALA A 129 -13.37 4.20 14.51
N ASN A 130 -13.11 4.17 13.20
CA ASN A 130 -12.19 3.20 12.59
C ASN A 130 -10.76 3.38 13.07
N TYR A 131 -10.33 4.62 13.35
CA TYR A 131 -9.00 4.87 13.89
C TYR A 131 -8.85 4.24 15.26
N ILE A 132 -9.78 4.53 16.18
CA ILE A 132 -9.79 3.93 17.52
C ILE A 132 -9.84 2.40 17.43
N PHE A 133 -10.81 1.86 16.69
CA PHE A 133 -11.08 0.42 16.72
C PHE A 133 -10.07 -0.41 15.92
N ARG A 134 -9.60 0.09 14.77
CA ARG A 134 -8.80 -0.66 13.78
C ARG A 134 -7.40 -0.09 13.54
N GLY A 135 -7.09 1.08 14.07
CA GLY A 135 -5.86 1.81 13.74
C GLY A 135 -5.84 2.33 12.30
N ARG A 136 -7.00 2.57 11.68
CA ARG A 136 -7.14 3.01 10.29
C ARG A 136 -7.91 4.31 10.18
N TRP A 137 -7.39 5.27 9.44
CA TRP A 137 -8.10 6.52 9.16
C TRP A 137 -8.93 6.38 7.88
N VAL A 138 -10.02 5.61 7.92
CA VAL A 138 -10.89 5.37 6.76
C VAL A 138 -12.34 5.72 7.05
N SER A 139 -13.03 6.22 6.04
CA SER A 139 -14.48 6.32 5.97
C SER A 139 -14.99 5.69 4.68
N PHE A 140 -15.76 4.60 4.81
CA PHE A 140 -16.41 3.95 3.67
C PHE A 140 -17.53 4.81 3.08
N GLN A 141 -18.09 5.73 3.87
CA GLN A 141 -19.02 6.73 3.34
C GLN A 141 -18.36 7.69 2.33
N MET A 142 -17.03 7.80 2.36
CA MET A 142 -16.23 8.61 1.45
C MET A 142 -15.50 7.79 0.36
N GLU A 143 -15.66 6.48 0.36
CA GLU A 143 -15.24 5.59 -0.74
C GLU A 143 -16.20 5.66 -1.93
N GLU A 144 -15.82 5.06 -3.06
CA GLU A 144 -16.65 5.03 -4.26
C GLU A 144 -18.01 4.36 -3.99
N GLY A 145 -19.09 5.01 -4.42
CA GLY A 145 -20.46 4.59 -4.11
C GLY A 145 -20.96 4.99 -2.71
N GLY A 146 -20.08 5.50 -1.84
CA GLY A 146 -20.43 5.98 -0.50
C GLY A 146 -21.35 7.20 -0.52
N VAL A 147 -22.23 7.32 0.49
CA VAL A 147 -23.25 8.38 0.55
C VAL A 147 -22.65 9.79 0.61
N LEU A 148 -21.59 9.97 1.40
CA LEU A 148 -20.91 11.26 1.52
C LEU A 148 -20.08 11.55 0.28
N LYS A 149 -19.37 10.55 -0.27
CA LYS A 149 -18.65 10.68 -1.54
C LYS A 149 -19.56 11.15 -2.66
N ASN A 150 -20.72 10.52 -2.83
CA ASN A 150 -21.70 10.88 -3.86
C ASN A 150 -22.22 12.31 -3.68
N THR A 151 -22.41 12.74 -2.43
CA THR A 151 -22.84 14.09 -2.09
C THR A 151 -21.77 15.13 -2.44
N PHE A 152 -20.51 14.86 -2.10
CA PHE A 152 -19.42 15.84 -2.20
C PHE A 152 -18.56 15.72 -3.46
N ARG A 153 -18.73 14.70 -4.30
CA ARG A 153 -17.87 14.42 -5.47
C ARG A 153 -17.71 15.59 -6.43
N ARG A 154 -18.75 16.42 -6.59
CA ARG A 154 -18.74 17.58 -7.50
C ARG A 154 -18.08 18.82 -6.88
N PHE A 155 -17.85 18.80 -5.57
CA PHE A 155 -17.37 19.95 -4.81
C PHE A 155 -15.95 19.77 -4.30
N ILE A 156 -15.50 18.53 -4.09
CA ILE A 156 -14.15 18.21 -3.64
C ILE A 156 -13.16 18.29 -4.81
N VAL A 157 -12.17 19.16 -4.69
CA VAL A 157 -11.08 19.29 -5.67
C VAL A 157 -10.03 18.20 -5.45
N ASP A 158 -9.25 17.88 -6.48
CA ASP A 158 -8.29 16.77 -6.48
C ASP A 158 -7.31 16.79 -5.30
N ASP A 159 -6.80 17.96 -4.91
CA ASP A 159 -5.89 18.09 -3.77
C ASP A 159 -6.55 17.70 -2.44
N ASN A 160 -7.85 17.96 -2.29
CA ASN A 160 -8.60 17.54 -1.10
C ASN A 160 -9.03 16.09 -1.18
N LEU A 161 -9.24 15.56 -2.38
CA LEU A 161 -9.56 14.15 -2.56
C LEU A 161 -8.41 13.24 -2.08
N ARG A 162 -7.16 13.66 -2.23
CA ARG A 162 -6.00 12.91 -1.70
C ARG A 162 -5.93 12.86 -0.18
N LYS A 163 -6.55 13.82 0.50
CA LYS A 163 -6.65 13.88 1.97
C LYS A 163 -7.75 12.94 2.49
N VAL A 164 -8.71 12.54 1.65
CA VAL A 164 -9.74 11.58 2.04
C VAL A 164 -9.07 10.25 2.36
N ASN A 165 -9.43 9.69 3.52
CA ASN A 165 -8.86 8.46 4.06
C ASN A 165 -7.33 8.51 4.29
N ALA A 166 -6.68 9.67 4.18
CA ALA A 166 -5.29 9.85 4.58
C ALA A 166 -5.22 10.15 6.07
N PHE A 167 -4.12 9.80 6.75
CA PHE A 167 -3.94 10.22 8.13
C PHE A 167 -3.74 11.74 8.23
N PRO A 168 -4.37 12.39 9.23
CA PRO A 168 -4.02 13.75 9.60
C PRO A 168 -2.55 13.81 10.02
N SER A 169 -1.83 14.87 9.65
CA SER A 169 -0.39 14.97 9.89
C SER A 169 0.01 14.97 11.38
N THR A 170 -0.95 15.24 12.27
CA THR A 170 -0.80 15.19 13.74
C THR A 170 -0.90 13.79 14.31
N ILE A 171 -1.54 12.85 13.59
CA ILE A 171 -1.50 11.44 13.94
C ILE A 171 -0.33 10.84 13.19
N ARG A 172 0.72 10.47 13.92
CA ARG A 172 1.83 9.70 13.38
C ARG A 172 1.60 8.24 13.76
N PRO A 173 1.27 7.37 12.80
CA PRO A 173 1.51 5.94 12.96
C PRO A 173 2.97 5.72 13.33
N ASP A 174 3.24 4.75 14.21
CA ASP A 174 4.55 4.42 14.80
C ASP A 174 5.61 3.94 13.78
N VAL A 175 5.36 4.15 12.49
CA VAL A 175 6.05 3.53 11.36
C VAL A 175 7.40 4.20 11.05
N PHE A 176 7.71 5.38 11.62
CA PHE A 176 8.86 6.21 11.19
C PHE A 176 9.90 6.62 12.22
N SER A 177 9.78 6.19 13.48
CA SER A 177 10.66 6.65 14.57
C SER A 177 11.82 5.70 14.89
N GLU A 178 11.70 4.41 14.62
CA GLU A 178 12.70 3.42 15.05
C GLU A 178 13.69 3.09 13.92
N GLY A 179 14.87 3.72 13.94
CA GLY A 179 16.02 3.25 13.15
C GLY A 179 16.48 4.14 12.01
N LYS A 180 16.28 5.47 12.07
CA LYS A 180 16.99 6.40 11.18
C LYS A 180 18.50 6.12 11.23
N GLY A 181 19.08 5.74 10.09
CA GLY A 181 20.50 5.40 9.96
C GLY A 181 20.86 3.94 10.23
N LYS A 182 19.92 3.09 10.70
CA LYS A 182 20.16 1.66 10.87
C LYS A 182 20.04 0.97 9.52
N ARG A 183 21.11 0.30 9.08
CA ARG A 183 21.07 -0.59 7.91
C ARG A 183 20.51 -1.95 8.30
N MET A 184 19.78 -2.59 7.40
CA MET A 184 19.33 -3.97 7.60
C MET A 184 20.43 -4.99 7.33
N TYR A 185 21.27 -4.73 6.31
CA TYR A 185 22.43 -5.53 5.94
C TYR A 185 23.63 -4.61 5.75
N SER A 186 24.69 -4.84 6.50
CA SER A 186 25.91 -4.04 6.42
C SER A 186 26.63 -4.16 5.08
N PHE A 187 26.48 -5.30 4.40
CA PHE A 187 27.17 -5.64 3.15
C PHE A 187 26.43 -5.21 1.88
N ILE A 188 25.18 -4.73 1.98
CA ILE A 188 24.44 -4.19 0.82
C ILE A 188 24.75 -2.70 0.65
N SER A 189 25.43 -2.35 -0.45
CA SER A 189 25.90 -0.98 -0.75
C SER A 189 25.07 -0.25 -1.80
N ASN A 190 24.48 -0.95 -2.77
CA ASN A 190 23.79 -0.38 -3.94
C ASN A 190 22.27 -0.30 -3.80
N HIS A 191 21.78 0.37 -2.75
CA HIS A 191 20.36 0.47 -2.41
C HIS A 191 19.83 1.90 -2.59
N TYR A 192 18.50 2.04 -2.62
CA TYR A 192 17.88 3.36 -2.64
C TYR A 192 17.97 4.03 -1.27
N ASN A 193 18.08 5.35 -1.28
CA ASN A 193 18.07 6.12 -0.03
C ASN A 193 16.66 6.61 0.24
N ALA A 194 16.03 6.13 1.32
CA ALA A 194 14.77 6.67 1.77
C ALA A 194 14.96 8.08 2.31
N THR A 195 14.13 9.02 1.85
CA THR A 195 14.23 10.44 2.20
C THR A 195 13.00 10.93 2.94
N GLN A 196 11.83 10.38 2.62
CA GLN A 196 10.56 10.87 3.15
C GLN A 196 9.52 9.77 3.21
N PHE A 197 8.51 10.00 4.04
CA PHE A 197 7.31 9.20 4.08
C PHE A 197 6.07 10.06 4.12
N ASN A 198 5.10 9.66 3.31
CA ASN A 198 3.90 10.42 3.07
C ASN A 198 2.68 9.50 3.04
N TYR A 199 1.51 10.06 3.35
CA TYR A 199 0.20 9.42 3.17
C TYR A 199 -0.50 9.81 1.87
N PHE A 200 0.06 10.76 1.15
CA PHE A 200 -0.39 11.20 -0.16
C PHE A 200 0.78 11.75 -0.99
N LEU A 201 0.63 11.70 -2.30
CA LEU A 201 1.62 12.19 -3.25
C LEU A 201 1.21 13.55 -3.83
N ASP A 202 2.21 14.35 -4.20
CA ASP A 202 1.98 15.49 -5.09
C ASP A 202 2.03 15.01 -6.54
N HIS A 203 0.90 15.12 -7.23
CA HIS A 203 0.75 14.76 -8.65
C HIS A 203 1.67 15.51 -9.61
N ASN A 204 2.23 16.64 -9.19
CA ASN A 204 3.11 17.46 -10.01
C ASN A 204 4.57 16.99 -9.94
N GLU A 205 4.91 16.09 -9.02
CA GLU A 205 6.26 15.52 -8.94
C GLU A 205 6.48 14.48 -10.06
N ASP A 206 7.58 14.62 -10.83
CA ASP A 206 8.06 13.55 -11.74
C ASP A 206 8.81 12.50 -10.92
N THR A 207 8.06 11.52 -10.42
CA THR A 207 8.58 10.39 -9.63
C THR A 207 8.48 9.09 -10.42
N TYR A 208 9.41 8.17 -10.15
CA TYR A 208 9.32 6.77 -10.57
C TYR A 208 8.51 5.98 -9.54
N ASN A 209 7.33 5.52 -9.92
CA ASN A 209 6.29 5.04 -9.02
C ASN A 209 6.17 3.51 -9.06
N ILE A 210 6.51 2.87 -7.94
CA ILE A 210 6.44 1.43 -7.74
C ILE A 210 5.26 1.11 -6.82
N LEU A 211 4.30 0.34 -7.32
CA LEU A 211 3.16 -0.13 -6.54
C LEU A 211 3.41 -1.56 -6.05
N VAL A 212 3.45 -1.79 -4.75
CA VAL A 212 3.66 -3.12 -4.17
C VAL A 212 2.32 -3.70 -3.72
N ILE A 213 1.88 -4.82 -4.31
CA ILE A 213 0.62 -5.51 -3.98
C ILE A 213 0.86 -6.97 -3.59
N GLY A 214 -0.06 -7.54 -2.83
CA GLY A 214 0.05 -8.92 -2.35
C GLY A 214 -0.76 -9.19 -1.09
N PRO A 215 -0.94 -10.46 -0.70
CA PRO A 215 -1.73 -10.83 0.46
C PRO A 215 -1.07 -10.38 1.77
N THR A 216 -1.84 -10.44 2.86
CA THR A 216 -1.33 -10.20 4.21
C THR A 216 -0.24 -11.22 4.55
N GLY A 217 0.86 -10.76 5.16
CA GLY A 217 1.99 -11.64 5.51
C GLY A 217 2.89 -12.06 4.33
N ALA A 218 2.68 -11.53 3.13
CA ALA A 218 3.53 -11.81 1.96
C ALA A 218 4.94 -11.21 2.04
N GLY A 219 5.22 -10.35 3.04
CA GLY A 219 6.51 -9.68 3.17
C GLY A 219 6.67 -8.42 2.32
N LYS A 220 5.57 -7.73 1.96
CA LYS A 220 5.60 -6.45 1.21
C LYS A 220 6.45 -5.38 1.90
N SER A 221 6.10 -5.02 3.13
CA SER A 221 6.80 -4.01 3.93
C SER A 221 8.25 -4.42 4.21
N HIS A 222 8.50 -5.71 4.45
CA HIS A 222 9.87 -6.23 4.57
C HIS A 222 10.66 -6.01 3.28
N LEU A 223 10.11 -6.38 2.12
CA LEU A 223 10.74 -6.16 0.82
C LEU A 223 11.03 -4.67 0.55
N ILE A 224 10.13 -3.77 0.96
CA ILE A 224 10.36 -2.31 0.88
C ILE A 224 11.51 -1.89 1.80
N ASN A 225 11.60 -2.44 3.00
CA ASN A 225 12.72 -2.18 3.89
C ASN A 225 14.05 -2.65 3.29
N ILE A 226 14.06 -3.83 2.64
CA ILE A 226 15.22 -4.33 1.88
C ILE A 226 15.58 -3.39 0.73
N PHE A 227 14.58 -2.91 -0.01
CA PHE A 227 14.74 -2.00 -1.14
C PHE A 227 15.48 -0.70 -0.77
N PHE A 228 15.21 -0.19 0.43
CA PHE A 228 15.91 0.96 1.01
C PHE A 228 17.06 0.58 1.95
N ASN A 229 17.34 -0.71 2.12
CA ASN A 229 18.22 -1.29 3.14
C ASN A 229 18.08 -0.66 4.55
N GLN A 230 16.85 -0.27 4.91
CA GLN A 230 16.52 0.50 6.10
C GLN A 230 15.13 0.10 6.60
N PRO A 231 14.87 0.10 7.92
CA PRO A 231 13.56 -0.19 8.49
C PRO A 231 12.61 1.01 8.32
N VAL A 232 12.22 1.30 7.08
CA VAL A 232 11.36 2.44 6.71
C VAL A 232 9.87 2.17 6.92
N THR A 233 9.50 0.91 7.10
CA THR A 233 8.13 0.47 7.39
C THR A 233 8.14 -0.53 8.51
N ALA A 234 7.08 -0.54 9.32
CA ALA A 234 6.87 -1.56 10.33
C ALA A 234 6.64 -2.92 9.64
N SER A 235 7.53 -3.87 9.88
CA SER A 235 7.42 -5.24 9.38
C SER A 235 7.46 -6.21 10.55
N PHE A 236 6.31 -6.73 10.96
CA PHE A 236 6.21 -7.78 11.98
C PHE A 236 5.73 -9.09 11.36
N VAL A 237 6.27 -10.21 11.83
CA VAL A 237 5.75 -11.54 11.52
C VAL A 237 4.51 -11.75 12.39
N SER A 238 3.36 -11.27 11.93
CA SER A 238 2.08 -11.45 12.60
C SER A 238 1.00 -11.86 11.59
N HIS A 239 0.02 -12.64 12.04
CA HIS A 239 -1.15 -12.98 11.22
C HIS A 239 -2.13 -11.81 11.01
N LYS A 240 -2.00 -10.74 11.81
CA LYS A 240 -2.77 -9.50 11.62
C LYS A 240 -2.07 -8.57 10.64
N SER A 241 -2.84 -7.88 9.81
CA SER A 241 -2.29 -6.87 8.89
C SER A 241 -1.62 -5.75 9.68
N VAL A 242 -0.29 -5.64 9.51
CA VAL A 242 0.54 -4.57 10.10
C VAL A 242 0.35 -3.28 9.31
N THR A 243 0.30 -3.37 7.97
CA THR A 243 0.00 -2.25 7.08
C THR A 243 -1.49 -1.97 7.11
N LYS A 244 -1.87 -1.05 7.99
CA LYS A 244 -3.26 -0.61 8.18
C LYS A 244 -3.74 0.33 7.08
N GLU A 245 -2.83 1.09 6.47
CA GLU A 245 -3.12 2.03 5.39
C GLU A 245 -2.06 1.97 4.30
N MET A 246 -2.44 2.39 3.09
CA MET A 246 -1.48 2.58 2.00
C MET A 246 -0.58 3.76 2.33
N CYS A 247 0.73 3.57 2.22
CA CYS A 247 1.72 4.59 2.50
C CYS A 247 2.75 4.70 1.39
N PHE A 248 3.40 5.85 1.30
CA PHE A 248 4.31 6.19 0.22
C PHE A 248 5.69 6.50 0.80
N ILE A 249 6.65 5.63 0.51
CA ILE A 249 8.04 5.81 0.90
C ILE A 249 8.74 6.47 -0.28
N LYS A 250 9.23 7.70 -0.07
CA LYS A 250 10.02 8.42 -1.06
C LYS A 250 11.51 8.15 -0.85
N GLY A 251 12.24 8.06 -1.95
CA GLY A 251 13.68 8.01 -1.94
C GLY A 251 14.29 8.52 -3.23
N THR A 252 15.59 8.31 -3.37
CA THR A 252 16.33 8.62 -4.59
C THR A 252 17.19 7.45 -5.03
N GLY A 253 17.31 7.31 -6.34
CA GLY A 253 18.40 6.56 -6.96
C GLY A 253 18.21 6.40 -8.46
N SER A 254 19.06 5.57 -9.04
CA SER A 254 19.16 5.42 -10.47
C SER A 254 18.09 4.48 -11.02
N VAL A 255 17.44 4.89 -12.10
CA VAL A 255 16.48 4.08 -12.86
C VAL A 255 16.86 4.12 -14.34
N PHE A 256 16.73 2.99 -15.03
CA PHE A 256 16.97 2.97 -16.47
C PHE A 256 15.76 3.50 -17.23
N ASN A 257 15.98 4.55 -18.00
CA ASN A 257 15.00 5.12 -18.89
C ASN A 257 15.07 4.42 -20.25
N LEU A 258 14.01 3.66 -20.58
CA LEU A 258 13.92 2.91 -21.84
C LEU A 258 14.00 3.81 -23.09
N LYS A 259 13.56 5.08 -22.98
CA LYS A 259 13.58 6.02 -24.11
C LYS A 259 15.00 6.52 -24.39
N THR A 260 15.70 6.94 -23.36
CA THR A 260 17.06 7.48 -23.48
C THR A 260 18.12 6.38 -23.51
N ARG A 261 17.74 5.14 -23.15
CA ARG A 261 18.62 3.99 -22.96
C ARG A 261 19.76 4.28 -22.00
N ARG A 262 19.49 5.10 -20.97
CA ARG A 262 20.47 5.54 -19.98
C ARG A 262 19.91 5.46 -18.58
N TYR A 263 20.83 5.36 -17.64
CA TYR A 263 20.56 5.52 -16.22
C TYR A 263 20.31 7.00 -15.90
N GLU A 264 19.22 7.27 -15.22
CA GLU A 264 18.83 8.60 -14.77
C GLU A 264 18.54 8.54 -13.28
N ASP A 265 19.11 9.47 -12.52
CA ASP A 265 18.76 9.63 -11.12
C ASP A 265 17.36 10.23 -10.99
N LYS A 266 16.47 9.51 -10.33
CA LYS A 266 15.08 9.92 -10.12
C LYS A 266 14.70 9.88 -8.65
N LYS A 267 13.69 10.69 -8.33
CA LYS A 267 12.89 10.49 -7.12
C LYS A 267 12.06 9.24 -7.32
N ILE A 268 12.12 8.33 -6.37
CA ILE A 268 11.41 7.06 -6.40
C ILE A 268 10.36 7.09 -5.31
N VAL A 269 9.18 6.57 -5.62
CA VAL A 269 8.10 6.35 -4.67
C VAL A 269 7.77 4.88 -4.68
N VAL A 270 7.82 4.26 -3.51
CA VAL A 270 7.33 2.91 -3.32
C VAL A 270 6.07 2.98 -2.47
N ALA A 271 4.96 2.54 -3.04
CA ALA A 271 3.70 2.42 -2.31
C ALA A 271 3.61 1.05 -1.64
N ASP A 272 3.63 1.04 -0.31
CA ASP A 272 3.21 -0.12 0.46
C ASP A 272 1.68 -0.13 0.54
N THR A 273 1.07 -1.28 0.26
CA THR A 273 -0.38 -1.43 0.27
C THR A 273 -0.85 -2.31 1.42
N VAL A 274 -2.11 -2.12 1.81
CA VAL A 274 -2.79 -3.04 2.72
C VAL A 274 -2.84 -4.44 2.10
N GLY A 275 -2.73 -5.49 2.92
CA GLY A 275 -2.85 -6.86 2.46
C GLY A 275 -4.23 -7.17 1.87
N LEU A 276 -4.26 -7.87 0.73
CA LEU A 276 -5.50 -8.20 -0.01
C LEU A 276 -6.35 -9.32 0.60
N CYS A 277 -5.89 -9.92 1.69
CA CYS A 277 -6.58 -10.99 2.41
C CYS A 277 -6.51 -10.62 3.88
N ASP A 278 -7.14 -9.50 4.21
CA ASP A 278 -7.19 -8.98 5.57
C ASP A 278 -8.34 -9.67 6.32
N THR A 279 -8.13 -10.01 7.58
CA THR A 279 -9.18 -10.63 8.40
C THR A 279 -10.16 -9.60 8.94
N GLU A 280 -9.84 -8.31 8.88
CA GLU A 280 -10.63 -7.25 9.47
C GLU A 280 -11.70 -6.69 8.51
N TRP A 281 -11.47 -6.75 7.20
CA TRP A 281 -12.34 -6.18 6.17
C TRP A 281 -12.62 -7.15 5.03
N ASP A 282 -13.78 -6.97 4.41
CA ASP A 282 -14.12 -7.66 3.18
C ASP A 282 -13.16 -7.31 2.03
N ASP A 283 -12.83 -8.31 1.23
CA ASP A 283 -11.90 -8.22 0.11
C ASP A 283 -12.30 -7.16 -0.92
N ALA A 284 -13.60 -7.01 -1.20
CA ALA A 284 -14.08 -6.01 -2.16
C ALA A 284 -13.87 -4.59 -1.63
N LYS A 285 -14.05 -4.38 -0.31
CA LYS A 285 -13.75 -3.10 0.36
C LYS A 285 -12.25 -2.76 0.24
N ILE A 286 -11.36 -3.72 0.49
CA ILE A 286 -9.91 -3.52 0.37
C ILE A 286 -9.51 -3.19 -1.06
N VAL A 287 -10.01 -3.94 -2.04
CA VAL A 287 -9.74 -3.70 -3.46
C VAL A 287 -10.23 -2.31 -3.87
N SER A 288 -11.44 -1.91 -3.45
CA SER A 288 -11.98 -0.57 -3.73
C SER A 288 -11.08 0.53 -3.16
N MET A 289 -10.69 0.40 -1.89
CA MET A 289 -9.81 1.35 -1.24
C MET A 289 -8.46 1.47 -1.96
N ILE A 290 -7.81 0.35 -2.32
CA ILE A 290 -6.55 0.37 -3.06
C ILE A 290 -6.73 1.07 -4.40
N LYS A 291 -7.81 0.77 -5.14
CA LYS A 291 -8.11 1.42 -6.42
C LYS A 291 -8.31 2.93 -6.26
N GLY A 292 -9.09 3.34 -5.27
CA GLY A 292 -9.35 4.74 -4.96
C GLY A 292 -8.06 5.49 -4.62
N ARG A 293 -7.27 4.97 -3.68
CA ARG A 293 -6.01 5.56 -3.24
C ARG A 293 -4.97 5.64 -4.34
N VAL A 294 -4.83 4.59 -5.15
CA VAL A 294 -3.92 4.60 -6.30
C VAL A 294 -4.38 5.64 -7.33
N SER A 295 -5.67 5.69 -7.65
CA SER A 295 -6.21 6.64 -8.64
C SER A 295 -6.11 8.10 -8.18
N SER A 296 -6.22 8.38 -6.89
CA SER A 296 -6.10 9.75 -6.36
C SER A 296 -4.66 10.24 -6.22
N ASN A 297 -3.71 9.32 -5.99
CA ASN A 297 -2.31 9.68 -5.67
C ASN A 297 -1.35 9.52 -6.83
N PHE A 298 -1.53 8.52 -7.68
CA PHE A 298 -0.63 8.28 -8.79
C PHE A 298 -1.11 8.98 -10.05
N ARG A 299 -0.23 9.75 -10.67
CA ARG A 299 -0.44 10.20 -12.05
C ARG A 299 -0.15 9.08 -13.05
N TYR A 300 0.92 8.33 -12.78
CA TYR A 300 1.39 7.18 -13.54
C TYR A 300 1.98 6.15 -12.57
N ILE A 301 1.90 4.87 -12.93
CA ILE A 301 2.60 3.78 -12.26
C ILE A 301 3.63 3.26 -13.25
N ASP A 302 4.89 3.14 -12.82
CA ASP A 302 5.98 2.66 -13.67
C ASP A 302 6.22 1.16 -13.52
N ALA A 303 6.02 0.63 -12.30
CA ALA A 303 6.15 -0.78 -12.00
C ALA A 303 5.16 -1.26 -10.93
N VAL A 304 4.79 -2.53 -11.01
CA VAL A 304 3.93 -3.23 -10.05
C VAL A 304 4.66 -4.45 -9.54
N PHE A 305 4.86 -4.52 -8.23
CA PHE A 305 5.47 -5.68 -7.58
C PHE A 305 4.37 -6.52 -6.97
N VAL A 306 4.18 -7.73 -7.50
CA VAL A 306 3.23 -8.71 -7.00
C VAL A 306 3.98 -9.65 -6.07
N VAL A 307 3.84 -9.42 -4.77
CA VAL A 307 4.58 -10.13 -3.73
C VAL A 307 3.70 -11.24 -3.16
N PHE A 308 4.26 -12.43 -3.03
CA PHE A 308 3.61 -13.59 -2.41
C PHE A 308 4.64 -14.42 -1.65
N ARG A 309 4.18 -15.23 -0.69
CA ARG A 309 5.08 -16.18 -0.03
C ARG A 309 5.31 -17.37 -0.94
N ALA A 310 6.56 -17.74 -1.17
CA ALA A 310 6.92 -18.87 -2.02
C ALA A 310 6.32 -20.19 -1.52
N ASP A 311 6.24 -20.38 -0.20
CA ASP A 311 5.70 -21.58 0.45
C ASP A 311 4.16 -21.60 0.56
N ARG A 312 3.46 -20.52 0.22
CA ARG A 312 2.04 -20.34 0.53
C ARG A 312 1.28 -19.54 -0.53
N LEU A 313 1.39 -19.96 -1.79
CA LEU A 313 0.57 -19.41 -2.87
C LEU A 313 -0.78 -20.13 -2.97
N LEU A 314 -1.78 -19.66 -2.23
CA LEU A 314 -3.13 -20.21 -2.24
C LEU A 314 -3.98 -19.59 -3.36
N LYS A 315 -4.82 -20.41 -4.03
CA LYS A 315 -5.72 -19.96 -5.10
C LYS A 315 -6.67 -18.83 -4.65
N GLU A 316 -7.11 -18.86 -3.40
CA GLU A 316 -7.99 -17.84 -2.82
C GLU A 316 -7.33 -16.45 -2.79
N HIS A 317 -6.08 -16.37 -2.33
CA HIS A 317 -5.32 -15.10 -2.29
C HIS A 317 -5.12 -14.50 -3.68
N VAL A 318 -5.08 -15.35 -4.70
CA VAL A 318 -4.78 -14.95 -6.08
C VAL A 318 -5.98 -14.30 -6.76
N LYS A 319 -7.21 -14.57 -6.32
CA LYS A 319 -8.41 -13.95 -6.88
C LYS A 319 -8.33 -12.41 -6.82
N ASN A 320 -8.01 -11.86 -5.64
CA ASN A 320 -7.96 -10.41 -5.45
C ASN A 320 -6.76 -9.77 -6.15
N ILE A 321 -5.62 -10.47 -6.16
CA ILE A 321 -4.43 -10.06 -6.90
C ILE A 321 -4.78 -9.93 -8.40
N ARG A 322 -5.46 -10.93 -8.97
CA ARG A 322 -5.90 -10.92 -10.38
C ARG A 322 -6.86 -9.77 -10.68
N ILE A 323 -7.80 -9.45 -9.78
CA ILE A 323 -8.71 -8.31 -9.95
C ILE A 323 -7.94 -6.99 -10.06
N ILE A 324 -6.89 -6.80 -9.25
CA ILE A 324 -6.05 -5.60 -9.31
C ILE A 324 -5.16 -5.61 -10.54
N MET A 325 -4.53 -6.74 -10.88
CA MET A 325 -3.72 -6.88 -12.10
C MET A 325 -4.53 -6.60 -13.37
N GLU A 326 -5.75 -7.13 -13.46
CA GLU A 326 -6.68 -6.86 -14.57
C GLU A 326 -7.01 -5.37 -14.66
N TRP A 327 -7.33 -4.75 -13.52
CA TRP A 327 -7.61 -3.32 -13.43
C TRP A 327 -6.41 -2.46 -13.85
N LEU A 328 -5.19 -2.86 -13.50
CA LEU A 328 -3.94 -2.23 -13.92
C LEU A 328 -3.59 -2.53 -15.39
N GLY A 329 -4.37 -3.38 -16.07
CA GLY A 329 -4.24 -3.67 -17.49
C GLY A 329 -3.24 -4.78 -17.84
N TYR A 330 -2.90 -5.66 -16.90
CA TYR A 330 -1.99 -6.80 -17.13
C TYR A 330 -2.43 -7.66 -18.34
N SER A 331 -3.70 -8.08 -18.39
CA SER A 331 -4.22 -8.94 -19.46
C SER A 331 -4.22 -8.29 -20.84
N ARG A 332 -4.28 -6.95 -20.89
CA ARG A 332 -4.33 -6.15 -22.12
C ARG A 332 -2.97 -5.95 -22.78
N ARG A 333 -1.90 -6.56 -22.24
CA ARG A 333 -0.50 -6.36 -22.67
C ARG A 333 -0.16 -4.88 -22.77
N ASN A 334 -0.50 -4.12 -21.73
CA ASN A 334 -0.11 -2.72 -21.67
C ASN A 334 1.42 -2.66 -21.58
N GLN A 335 2.09 -2.46 -22.72
CA GLN A 335 3.55 -2.61 -22.88
C GLN A 335 4.38 -1.63 -22.03
N HIS A 336 3.72 -0.70 -21.34
CA HIS A 336 4.37 0.35 -20.56
C HIS A 336 4.43 0.06 -19.07
N LEU A 337 3.55 -0.79 -18.53
CA LEU A 337 3.53 -1.12 -17.10
C LEU A 337 4.28 -2.42 -16.86
N LYS A 338 5.31 -2.37 -16.00
CA LYS A 338 6.16 -3.52 -15.70
C LYS A 338 5.60 -4.30 -14.53
N PHE A 339 5.51 -5.62 -14.66
CA PHE A 339 5.10 -6.49 -13.57
C PHE A 339 6.28 -7.33 -13.12
N LEU A 340 6.57 -7.27 -11.82
CA LEU A 340 7.57 -8.10 -11.16
C LEU A 340 6.86 -8.98 -10.14
N PHE A 341 7.00 -10.29 -10.27
CA PHE A 341 6.46 -11.27 -9.34
C PHE A 341 7.58 -11.70 -8.38
N VAL A 342 7.35 -11.53 -7.07
CA VAL A 342 8.35 -11.79 -6.03
C VAL A 342 7.82 -12.83 -5.06
N GLY A 343 8.39 -14.03 -5.13
CA GLY A 343 8.22 -15.08 -4.12
C GLY A 343 9.17 -14.83 -2.95
N THR A 344 8.64 -14.46 -1.79
CA THR A 344 9.42 -14.25 -0.55
C THR A 344 9.55 -15.54 0.26
N PHE A 345 10.37 -15.54 1.31
CA PHE A 345 10.65 -16.71 2.16
C PHE A 345 11.33 -17.87 1.40
N ALA A 346 12.18 -17.53 0.43
CA ALA A 346 12.87 -18.51 -0.41
C ALA A 346 14.25 -18.92 0.11
N GLU A 347 14.67 -18.46 1.30
CA GLU A 347 16.03 -18.64 1.82
C GLU A 347 16.47 -20.11 1.98
N ASN A 348 15.52 -21.03 2.10
CA ASN A 348 15.75 -22.45 2.31
C ASN A 348 15.28 -23.33 1.15
N LEU A 349 14.82 -22.74 0.04
CA LEU A 349 14.35 -23.51 -1.11
C LEU A 349 15.53 -24.05 -1.92
N THR A 350 15.40 -25.31 -2.36
CA THR A 350 16.32 -25.87 -3.36
C THR A 350 15.97 -25.36 -4.75
N GLU A 351 16.87 -25.53 -5.72
CA GLU A 351 16.57 -25.14 -7.11
C GLU A 351 15.40 -25.95 -7.69
N VAL A 352 15.25 -27.21 -7.27
CA VAL A 352 14.11 -28.06 -7.62
C VAL A 352 12.80 -27.51 -7.05
N ASP A 353 12.81 -27.04 -5.80
CA ASP A 353 11.63 -26.41 -5.18
C ASP A 353 11.25 -25.11 -5.90
N VAL A 354 12.25 -24.29 -6.24
CA VAL A 354 12.04 -23.03 -6.97
C VAL A 354 11.40 -23.29 -8.33
N GLU A 355 11.85 -24.30 -9.07
CA GLU A 355 11.29 -24.61 -10.39
C GLU A 355 9.86 -25.18 -10.29
N ARG A 356 9.60 -26.05 -9.31
CA ARG A 356 8.23 -26.52 -9.03
C ARG A 356 7.30 -25.36 -8.70
N LEU A 357 7.71 -24.48 -7.79
CA LEU A 357 6.93 -23.31 -7.38
C LEU A 357 6.77 -22.31 -8.53
N ARG A 358 7.75 -22.18 -9.41
CA ARG A 358 7.65 -21.36 -10.64
C ARG A 358 6.50 -21.86 -11.51
N GLY A 359 6.41 -23.16 -11.77
CA GLY A 359 5.30 -23.76 -12.51
C GLY A 359 3.94 -23.49 -11.87
N GLU A 360 3.83 -23.69 -10.56
CA GLU A 360 2.62 -23.40 -9.79
C GLU A 360 2.23 -21.92 -9.85
N ALA A 361 3.18 -21.01 -9.67
CA ALA A 361 2.94 -19.57 -9.71
C ALA A 361 2.49 -19.11 -11.09
N VAL A 362 3.09 -19.64 -12.15
CA VAL A 362 2.68 -19.38 -13.54
C VAL A 362 1.21 -19.77 -13.74
N GLU A 363 0.84 -21.00 -13.35
CA GLU A 363 -0.54 -21.49 -13.49
C GLU A 363 -1.52 -20.66 -12.64
N ILE A 364 -1.21 -20.51 -11.36
CA ILE A 364 -2.09 -19.91 -10.38
C ILE A 364 -2.26 -18.42 -10.65
N LEU A 365 -1.20 -17.67 -10.97
CA LEU A 365 -1.31 -16.24 -11.29
C LEU A 365 -1.79 -16.01 -12.72
N GLY A 366 -1.72 -17.02 -13.58
CA GLY A 366 -2.09 -16.91 -15.00
C GLY A 366 -1.03 -16.15 -15.79
N LEU A 367 0.24 -16.37 -15.47
CA LEU A 367 1.35 -15.70 -16.13
C LEU A 367 1.49 -16.27 -17.55
N LYS A 368 1.70 -15.39 -18.53
CA LYS A 368 1.92 -15.81 -19.91
C LYS A 368 3.39 -16.19 -20.06
N VAL A 369 3.70 -17.48 -19.94
CA VAL A 369 5.05 -17.99 -20.22
C VAL A 369 5.41 -17.66 -21.66
N THR A 370 6.47 -16.89 -21.84
CA THR A 370 7.06 -16.71 -23.15
C THR A 370 7.94 -17.93 -23.43
N LYS A 371 7.82 -18.54 -24.62
CA LYS A 371 8.55 -19.76 -25.03
C LYS A 371 10.10 -19.74 -24.89
N ARG A 372 10.70 -18.66 -24.37
CA ARG A 372 12.13 -18.53 -24.06
C ARG A 372 12.49 -18.92 -22.62
N ASP A 373 11.52 -19.17 -21.74
CA ASP A 373 11.74 -19.46 -20.31
C ASP A 373 12.05 -20.93 -20.00
N VAL A 374 12.04 -21.82 -21.01
CA VAL A 374 12.37 -23.25 -20.83
C VAL A 374 13.79 -23.48 -21.33
N PRO A 375 14.75 -23.87 -20.47
CA PRO A 375 16.04 -24.38 -20.94
C PRO A 375 15.75 -25.60 -21.81
N ASP A 376 16.21 -25.56 -23.06
CA ASP A 376 15.99 -26.64 -24.03
C ASP A 376 16.61 -27.92 -23.46
N ALA A 377 15.75 -28.81 -22.96
CA ALA A 377 16.14 -30.11 -22.42
C ALA A 377 16.49 -31.04 -23.59
N ARG A 378 17.62 -30.76 -24.23
CA ARG A 378 18.32 -31.68 -25.13
C ARG A 378 19.73 -31.90 -24.60
N ILE A 379 19.80 -32.67 -23.52
CA ILE A 379 21.02 -33.38 -23.14
C ILE A 379 20.68 -34.86 -23.28
N GLY A 380 21.28 -35.49 -24.29
CA GLY A 380 21.19 -36.93 -24.48
C GLY A 380 21.37 -37.35 -25.94
N SER A 381 22.62 -37.41 -26.41
CA SER A 381 23.18 -38.66 -26.94
C SER A 381 24.68 -38.49 -27.12
N ASP A 382 25.40 -39.39 -26.48
CA ASP A 382 26.85 -39.54 -26.42
C ASP A 382 27.50 -39.55 -27.80
N ASP A 383 28.57 -38.77 -27.96
CA ASP A 383 29.70 -39.15 -28.80
C ASP A 383 30.98 -38.56 -28.21
N GLU A 384 31.90 -39.46 -27.89
CA GLU A 384 33.23 -39.22 -27.37
C GLU A 384 34.10 -38.52 -28.43
N ASN A 385 34.52 -37.29 -28.16
CA ASN A 385 35.86 -36.73 -28.44
C ASN A 385 35.82 -35.20 -28.34
N ASP A 386 36.60 -34.64 -27.42
CA ASP A 386 37.56 -33.55 -27.69
C ASP A 386 37.89 -32.76 -26.42
N ALA A 387 39.05 -33.07 -25.85
CA ALA A 387 39.70 -32.38 -24.74
C ALA A 387 40.29 -31.01 -25.13
N ALA A 388 39.60 -30.25 -25.99
CA ALA A 388 40.02 -28.92 -26.45
C ALA A 388 38.94 -27.84 -26.25
N GLN A 389 37.87 -28.14 -25.51
CA GLN A 389 36.69 -27.26 -25.38
C GLN A 389 36.34 -26.87 -23.93
N GLU A 390 37.33 -26.88 -23.03
CA GLU A 390 37.11 -26.59 -21.59
C GLU A 390 37.52 -25.17 -21.14
N GLU A 391 38.14 -24.36 -22.01
CA GLU A 391 38.45 -22.94 -21.70
C GLU A 391 37.47 -21.91 -22.34
N ALA A 392 36.55 -22.34 -23.20
CA ALA A 392 35.56 -21.46 -23.82
C ALA A 392 34.18 -21.46 -23.11
N ASN A 393 33.93 -22.39 -22.19
CA ASN A 393 32.60 -22.61 -21.60
C ASN A 393 32.38 -22.00 -20.19
N ASN A 394 33.37 -21.29 -19.62
CA ASN A 394 33.22 -20.63 -18.31
C ASN A 394 32.76 -19.16 -18.37
N ASN A 395 32.46 -18.64 -19.56
CA ASN A 395 31.95 -17.27 -19.75
C ASN A 395 30.73 -17.26 -20.68
N ALA A 396 29.56 -17.68 -20.19
CA ALA A 396 28.23 -17.16 -20.58
C ALA A 396 27.12 -18.14 -20.20
N VAL A 397 26.75 -18.20 -18.93
CA VAL A 397 25.36 -18.52 -18.55
C VAL A 397 24.79 -17.30 -17.85
N CYS A 398 24.54 -16.26 -18.64
CA CYS A 398 23.78 -15.10 -18.23
C CYS A 398 22.32 -15.38 -18.62
N PRO A 399 21.34 -15.41 -17.70
CA PRO A 399 19.95 -15.59 -18.07
C PRO A 399 19.49 -14.38 -18.88
N ARG A 400 19.42 -14.55 -20.21
CA ARG A 400 18.92 -13.54 -21.14
C ARG A 400 17.40 -13.47 -21.03
N LEU A 401 16.89 -12.54 -20.22
CA LEU A 401 15.45 -12.29 -20.10
C LEU A 401 15.16 -10.80 -19.94
N THR A 402 14.46 -10.23 -20.92
CA THR A 402 13.58 -9.08 -20.70
C THR A 402 12.28 -9.31 -21.46
N THR A 403 11.56 -10.36 -21.05
CA THR A 403 10.11 -10.36 -21.20
C THR A 403 9.53 -9.62 -19.99
N TYR A 404 8.41 -8.93 -20.20
CA TYR A 404 7.89 -7.88 -19.31
C TYR A 404 7.37 -8.39 -17.94
N ASP A 405 7.45 -9.70 -17.70
CA ASP A 405 6.97 -10.41 -16.53
C ASP A 405 8.12 -11.24 -15.93
N SER A 406 8.86 -10.66 -14.99
CA SER A 406 9.92 -11.39 -14.29
C SER A 406 9.34 -12.06 -13.04
N LEU A 407 9.65 -13.34 -12.82
CA LEU A 407 9.33 -14.06 -11.60
C LEU A 407 10.61 -14.48 -10.88
N VAL A 408 10.81 -13.92 -9.68
CA VAL A 408 11.98 -14.15 -8.83
C VAL A 408 11.57 -14.69 -7.47
N TYR A 409 12.46 -15.50 -6.90
CA TYR A 409 12.34 -16.05 -5.55
C TYR A 409 13.48 -15.52 -4.70
N THR A 410 13.16 -14.93 -3.55
CA THR A 410 14.11 -14.19 -2.72
C THR A 410 13.94 -14.49 -1.24
N GLY A 411 15.04 -14.50 -0.49
CA GLY A 411 15.07 -14.73 0.95
C GLY A 411 15.95 -13.68 1.63
N PHE A 412 15.41 -13.03 2.66
CA PHE A 412 16.08 -11.96 3.40
C PHE A 412 15.92 -12.17 4.92
N PRO A 413 16.54 -13.22 5.49
CA PRO A 413 16.53 -13.45 6.93
C PRO A 413 17.42 -12.43 7.67
N PRO A 414 17.14 -12.12 8.95
CA PRO A 414 17.86 -11.08 9.69
C PRO A 414 19.39 -11.26 9.67
N GLU A 415 20.15 -10.18 9.49
CA GLU A 415 21.62 -10.24 9.36
C GLU A 415 22.29 -10.98 10.53
N VAL A 416 21.78 -10.80 11.75
CA VAL A 416 22.28 -11.47 12.97
C VAL A 416 22.16 -12.99 12.95
N THR A 417 21.36 -13.55 12.04
CA THR A 417 21.14 -15.01 11.88
C THR A 417 21.98 -15.61 10.74
N LEU A 418 22.71 -14.79 9.98
CA LEU A 418 23.42 -15.25 8.80
C LEU A 418 24.75 -15.91 9.15
N ASN A 419 24.97 -17.10 8.59
CA ASN A 419 26.31 -17.63 8.34
C ASN A 419 26.77 -17.23 6.92
N ASP A 420 27.99 -17.61 6.51
CA ASP A 420 28.53 -17.26 5.19
C ASP A 420 27.65 -17.73 4.03
N LEU A 421 27.04 -18.91 4.15
CA LEU A 421 26.13 -19.42 3.14
C LEU A 421 24.85 -18.57 3.07
N GLY A 422 24.27 -18.21 4.22
CA GLY A 422 23.12 -17.33 4.32
C GLY A 422 23.40 -15.95 3.73
N ARG A 423 24.57 -15.39 4.00
CA ARG A 423 25.02 -14.12 3.40
C ARG A 423 25.06 -14.20 1.88
N ARG A 424 25.70 -15.23 1.31
CA ARG A 424 25.74 -15.43 -0.15
C ARG A 424 24.33 -15.58 -0.76
N ARG A 425 23.39 -16.20 -0.03
CA ARG A 425 21.98 -16.31 -0.48
C ARG A 425 21.26 -14.96 -0.47
N VAL A 426 21.53 -14.10 0.51
CA VAL A 426 21.03 -12.72 0.54
C VAL A 426 21.62 -11.90 -0.59
N GLU A 427 22.93 -11.98 -0.82
CA GLU A 427 23.61 -11.32 -1.95
C GLU A 427 23.00 -11.77 -3.29
N ARG A 428 22.85 -13.09 -3.53
CA ARG A 428 22.16 -13.63 -4.71
C ARG A 428 20.72 -13.11 -4.84
N SER A 429 19.96 -13.07 -3.74
CA SER A 429 18.58 -12.56 -3.75
C SER A 429 18.54 -11.06 -4.08
N TRP A 430 19.50 -10.29 -3.57
CA TRP A 430 19.66 -8.88 -3.88
C TRP A 430 20.04 -8.67 -5.34
N ASP A 431 20.98 -9.45 -5.86
CA ASP A 431 21.41 -9.41 -7.26
C ASP A 431 20.31 -9.83 -8.24
N LEU A 432 19.34 -10.64 -7.81
CA LEU A 432 18.15 -10.95 -8.61
C LEU A 432 17.16 -9.79 -8.64
N LEU A 433 17.01 -9.06 -7.53
CA LEU A 433 16.17 -7.87 -7.48
C LEU A 433 16.84 -6.72 -8.25
N GLN A 434 18.12 -6.48 -8.04
CA GLN A 434 18.82 -5.26 -8.46
C GLN A 434 18.68 -4.93 -9.96
N PRO A 435 18.82 -5.85 -10.94
CA PRO A 435 18.59 -5.56 -12.35
C PRO A 435 17.15 -5.19 -12.68
N LEU A 436 16.19 -5.65 -11.87
CA LEU A 436 14.76 -5.36 -12.00
C LEU A 436 14.41 -4.01 -11.34
N LEU A 437 15.23 -3.57 -10.38
CA LEU A 437 15.15 -2.26 -9.72
C LEU A 437 15.87 -1.16 -10.51
N LEU A 438 17.08 -1.46 -10.99
CA LEU A 438 17.92 -0.62 -11.84
C LEU A 438 17.51 -0.71 -13.33
N LEU A 439 16.67 -1.67 -13.71
CA LEU A 439 16.18 -1.85 -15.08
C LEU A 439 17.30 -1.88 -16.13
N HIS A 440 18.40 -2.58 -15.88
CA HIS A 440 19.38 -2.86 -16.92
C HIS A 440 18.67 -3.67 -18.02
N PRO A 441 18.53 -3.21 -19.28
CA PRO A 441 18.59 -4.16 -20.37
C PRO A 441 20.04 -4.60 -20.36
N GLY A 442 20.33 -5.72 -19.71
CA GLY A 442 21.69 -6.28 -19.67
C GLY A 442 22.32 -6.19 -21.06
N GLU A 443 23.52 -5.62 -21.13
CA GLU A 443 24.57 -5.81 -22.14
C GLU A 443 24.17 -6.54 -23.44
N ALA A 444 23.18 -5.99 -24.16
CA ALA A 444 22.71 -6.47 -25.45
C ALA A 444 23.00 -5.45 -26.57
N LEU A 445 23.84 -4.46 -26.29
CA LEU A 445 24.13 -3.35 -27.19
C LEU A 445 25.14 -3.67 -28.31
N GLN A 446 25.61 -4.92 -28.44
CA GLN A 446 26.40 -5.34 -29.61
C GLN A 446 25.58 -5.95 -30.76
N ALA A 447 24.26 -6.15 -30.63
CA ALA A 447 23.49 -6.88 -31.65
C ALA A 447 22.32 -6.13 -32.31
N TYR A 448 22.06 -4.86 -31.97
CA TYR A 448 20.95 -4.10 -32.59
C TYR A 448 21.40 -2.70 -33.04
N SER A 449 22.38 -2.68 -33.94
CA SER A 449 22.46 -1.63 -34.95
C SER A 449 21.65 -2.10 -36.15
N LEU A 450 20.43 -1.59 -36.28
CA LEU A 450 19.66 -1.34 -37.51
C LEU A 450 18.17 -1.36 -37.18
N ILE A 451 17.46 -0.42 -37.80
CA ILE A 451 16.00 -0.24 -37.89
C ILE A 451 15.42 0.90 -37.04
N VAL A 452 15.50 2.07 -37.66
CA VAL A 452 14.44 3.05 -38.02
C VAL A 452 13.80 3.94 -36.94
N GLU A 453 13.94 5.23 -37.23
CA GLU A 453 13.26 6.42 -36.71
C GLU A 453 11.73 6.35 -36.89
N GLY A 454 10.98 6.81 -35.89
CA GLY A 454 9.53 6.97 -35.98
C GLY A 454 8.94 7.52 -34.68
N ASP A 455 7.98 8.42 -34.82
CA ASP A 455 7.49 9.39 -33.83
C ASP A 455 7.07 8.85 -32.45
N ALA A 456 7.14 9.75 -31.46
CA ALA A 456 6.98 9.51 -30.03
C ALA A 456 5.55 9.08 -29.60
N PRO A 457 5.39 8.01 -28.78
CA PRO A 457 4.13 7.75 -28.08
C PRO A 457 4.10 8.34 -26.66
N ALA A 458 2.94 8.89 -26.32
CA ALA A 458 2.61 9.54 -25.05
C ALA A 458 2.58 8.58 -23.86
N ARG A 459 2.99 9.05 -22.66
CA ARG A 459 2.83 8.32 -21.39
C ARG A 459 1.34 8.20 -21.08
N ILE A 460 0.85 6.99 -20.82
CA ILE A 460 -0.57 6.72 -20.56
C ILE A 460 -0.89 7.11 -19.12
N GLY A 461 -1.68 8.17 -18.94
CA GLY A 461 -2.30 8.48 -17.65
C GLY A 461 -3.24 7.35 -17.24
N ILE A 462 -3.44 7.14 -15.94
CA ILE A 462 -4.50 6.25 -15.44
C ILE A 462 -5.77 6.56 -16.24
N PRO A 463 -6.48 5.56 -16.82
CA PRO A 463 -7.58 5.84 -17.73
C PRO A 463 -8.61 6.76 -17.08
N ASN A 464 -8.70 8.01 -17.55
CA ASN A 464 -9.74 8.98 -17.17
C ASN A 464 -11.15 8.57 -17.64
N TRP A 465 -11.35 7.30 -18.04
CA TRP A 465 -12.59 6.77 -18.57
C TRP A 465 -13.70 6.73 -17.51
N TRP A 466 -13.34 6.88 -16.22
CA TRP A 466 -14.29 6.98 -15.12
C TRP A 466 -15.13 8.27 -15.10
N ASN A 467 -14.63 9.38 -15.65
CA ASN A 467 -15.42 10.63 -15.71
C ASN A 467 -16.43 10.67 -16.86
N LYS A 468 -16.39 9.72 -17.82
CA LYS A 468 -17.30 9.72 -18.98
C LYS A 468 -18.41 8.67 -18.94
N CYS A 469 -18.37 7.67 -18.06
CA CYS A 469 -19.40 6.63 -18.00
C CYS A 469 -20.47 6.83 -16.92
N ALA A 470 -20.56 8.02 -16.30
CA ALA A 470 -21.59 8.36 -15.30
C ALA A 470 -22.57 9.46 -15.75
N ILE A 471 -22.75 9.59 -17.07
CA ILE A 471 -23.88 10.31 -17.67
C ILE A 471 -24.57 9.34 -18.64
N LEU A 472 -25.39 8.46 -18.06
CA LEU A 472 -26.68 8.01 -18.59
C LEU A 472 -27.52 7.57 -17.39
#